data_AF-A0A1I8CGH7-F1
#
_entry.id   AF-A0A1I8CGH7-F1
#
_cell.length_a   1.000
_cell.length_b   1.000
_cell.length_c   1.000
_cell.angle_alpha   90.00
_cell.angle_beta   90.00
_cell.angle_gamma   90.00
#
_symmetry.space_group_name_H-M   'P 1'
#
loop_
_entity.id
_entity.type
_entity.pdbx_description
1 polymer ?
#
loop_
_entity_poly.entity_id
_entity_poly.type
_entity_poly.pdbx_seq_one_letter_code
_entity_poly.pdbx_strand_id
1 'polypeptide(L)'
;MAEKPSDTSDDQRLDKMFCHLTPHKAVVPYSIAFDEDKCLYVASKGGLFKVEKGGKEIMWSFPNEYPKKMSAYAQVSFHANKIFHIQNEDKTGLSEFKIYSLAGDLLHDSFIDGRVMSLAINGRGEMFMTKQAEEGQDEFFIFTTTVDKPTGWDELVVLDEKPFQALALYDDDTIIVATVTLPINMYSKESLRWVDIKNKKLSAGFSSHGKEKGEIYFPRAIRRIGEDVLVLDKTGRFQTFDRNGKYIELKAEVDAYLANGFELIEDNQALVVCSGIVYDENKETVCDDWLEKITLNGSTWKSERG
;
A
#
# COMPACT_ATOMS: atom_id res chain seq x y z
N MET A 1 24.11 13.54 21.40
CA MET A 1 23.56 12.25 21.84
C MET A 1 23.93 11.24 20.77
N ALA A 2 24.61 10.15 21.12
CA ALA A 2 24.88 9.09 20.15
C ALA A 2 23.53 8.49 19.73
N GLU A 3 23.28 8.37 18.42
CA GLU A 3 22.16 7.60 17.91
C GLU A 3 22.23 6.20 18.52
N LYS A 4 21.10 5.74 19.05
CA LYS A 4 21.00 4.35 19.47
C LYS A 4 21.20 3.49 18.22
N PRO A 5 21.99 2.40 18.29
CA PRO A 5 22.08 1.43 17.21
C PRO A 5 20.70 1.01 16.75
N SER A 6 20.53 0.77 15.44
CA SER A 6 19.28 0.29 14.87
C SER A 6 18.80 -0.96 15.62
N ASP A 7 17.54 -1.00 16.00
CA ASP A 7 16.95 -2.13 16.73
C ASP A 7 16.25 -3.13 15.80
N THR A 8 16.55 -3.06 14.50
CA THR A 8 15.95 -3.81 13.39
C THR A 8 16.52 -5.23 13.26
N SER A 9 15.71 -6.17 12.77
CA SER A 9 16.16 -7.48 12.28
C SER A 9 16.99 -7.24 11.03
N ASP A 10 18.27 -6.93 11.24
CA ASP A 10 19.11 -6.57 10.12
C ASP A 10 19.42 -7.78 9.24
N ASP A 11 19.19 -9.03 9.66
CA ASP A 11 19.50 -10.21 8.86
C ASP A 11 18.37 -10.59 7.88
N GLN A 12 18.75 -11.11 6.70
CA GLN A 12 17.82 -11.72 5.74
C GLN A 12 17.04 -12.87 6.39
N ARG A 13 15.71 -12.85 6.22
CA ARG A 13 14.78 -13.84 6.78
C ARG A 13 14.33 -14.87 5.73
N LEU A 14 15.27 -15.41 4.94
CA LEU A 14 14.97 -16.25 3.77
C LEU A 14 14.02 -17.43 4.09
N ASP A 15 14.12 -18.02 5.28
CA ASP A 15 13.27 -19.12 5.75
C ASP A 15 11.83 -18.70 6.12
N LYS A 16 11.62 -17.41 6.39
CA LYS A 16 10.31 -16.81 6.70
C LYS A 16 9.62 -16.22 5.47
N MET A 17 10.37 -15.95 4.40
CA MET A 17 9.83 -15.37 3.18
C MET A 17 8.77 -16.28 2.59
N PHE A 18 7.57 -15.75 2.42
CA PHE A 18 6.53 -16.39 1.62
C PHE A 18 6.93 -16.40 0.14
N CYS A 19 7.55 -15.32 -0.33
CA CYS A 19 8.08 -15.21 -1.69
C CYS A 19 9.31 -14.28 -1.67
N HIS A 20 10.43 -14.71 -2.26
CA HIS A 20 11.62 -13.89 -2.42
C HIS A 20 11.56 -13.19 -3.78
N LEU A 21 11.46 -11.86 -3.80
CA LEU A 21 11.17 -11.09 -5.02
C LEU A 21 12.43 -10.51 -5.67
N THR A 22 13.51 -10.31 -4.91
CA THR A 22 14.79 -9.77 -5.43
C THR A 22 15.34 -10.53 -6.63
N PRO A 23 15.39 -11.88 -6.64
CA PRO A 23 15.90 -12.63 -7.80
C PRO A 23 15.08 -12.40 -9.07
N HIS A 24 13.81 -12.01 -8.93
CA HIS A 24 12.89 -11.72 -10.03
C HIS A 24 12.91 -10.25 -10.47
N LYS A 25 13.79 -9.43 -9.88
CA LYS A 25 13.94 -7.99 -10.18
C LYS A 25 12.65 -7.20 -9.95
N ALA A 26 11.89 -7.54 -8.90
CA ALA A 26 10.71 -6.76 -8.53
C ALA A 26 11.06 -5.33 -8.13
N VAL A 27 12.15 -5.11 -7.39
CA VAL A 27 12.66 -3.77 -7.04
C VAL A 27 11.60 -2.90 -6.34
N VAL A 28 11.60 -2.94 -5.01
CA VAL A 28 10.71 -2.15 -4.13
C VAL A 28 9.22 -2.37 -4.43
N PRO A 29 8.64 -3.48 -3.94
CA PRO A 29 7.21 -3.72 -4.04
C PRO A 29 6.41 -2.83 -3.09
N TYR A 30 5.19 -2.44 -3.49
CA TYR A 30 4.35 -1.49 -2.76
C TYR A 30 2.96 -2.02 -2.42
N SER A 31 2.33 -2.75 -3.34
CA SER A 31 0.96 -3.23 -3.18
C SER A 31 0.80 -4.62 -3.75
N ILE A 32 -0.21 -5.32 -3.24
CA ILE A 32 -0.56 -6.67 -3.64
C ILE A 32 -2.07 -6.83 -3.75
N ALA A 33 -2.52 -7.76 -4.58
CA ALA A 33 -3.91 -8.16 -4.72
C ALA A 33 -4.03 -9.67 -4.96
N PHE A 34 -5.13 -10.27 -4.53
CA PHE A 34 -5.44 -11.67 -4.82
C PHE A 34 -6.54 -11.75 -5.89
N ASP A 35 -6.40 -12.68 -6.83
CA ASP A 35 -7.52 -13.08 -7.69
C ASP A 35 -8.42 -14.13 -7.02
N GLU A 36 -9.47 -14.54 -7.74
CA GLU A 36 -10.44 -15.54 -7.29
C GLU A 36 -9.82 -16.90 -6.96
N ASP A 37 -8.74 -17.27 -7.65
CA ASP A 37 -7.99 -18.52 -7.44
C ASP A 37 -6.94 -18.40 -6.33
N LYS A 38 -6.88 -17.24 -5.66
CA LYS A 38 -5.86 -16.88 -4.65
C LYS A 38 -4.45 -16.85 -5.22
N CYS A 39 -4.27 -16.69 -6.53
CA CYS A 39 -2.99 -16.25 -7.06
C CYS A 39 -2.77 -14.79 -6.65
N LEU A 40 -1.52 -14.46 -6.38
CA LEU A 40 -1.14 -13.17 -5.85
C LEU A 40 -0.54 -12.32 -6.97
N TYR A 41 -0.88 -11.04 -7.00
CA TYR A 41 -0.28 -10.06 -7.87
C TYR A 41 0.51 -9.07 -7.03
N VAL A 42 1.73 -8.74 -7.46
CA VAL A 42 2.62 -7.82 -6.78
C VAL A 42 2.97 -6.68 -7.73
N ALA A 43 2.66 -5.45 -7.34
CA ALA A 43 3.09 -4.25 -8.04
C ALA A 43 4.32 -3.63 -7.37
N SER A 44 5.30 -3.28 -8.20
CA SER A 44 6.63 -2.84 -7.78
C SER A 44 7.24 -1.91 -8.84
N LYS A 45 8.39 -1.28 -8.55
CA LYS A 45 9.06 -0.46 -9.58
C LYS A 45 9.58 -1.28 -10.74
N GLY A 46 9.90 -2.54 -10.50
CA GLY A 46 10.32 -3.53 -11.50
C GLY A 46 9.15 -4.14 -12.28
N GLY A 47 7.91 -3.73 -12.02
CA GLY A 47 6.73 -4.11 -12.81
C GLY A 47 5.69 -4.90 -12.02
N LEU A 48 4.93 -5.72 -12.75
CA LEU A 48 3.82 -6.53 -12.22
C LEU A 48 4.18 -8.02 -12.24
N PHE A 49 3.96 -8.72 -11.14
CA PHE A 49 4.32 -10.12 -10.99
C PHE A 49 3.12 -10.93 -10.51
N LYS A 50 2.80 -12.03 -11.20
CA LYS A 50 1.84 -13.03 -10.72
C LYS A 50 2.58 -14.15 -10.02
N VAL A 51 2.29 -14.35 -8.74
CA VAL A 51 2.83 -15.40 -7.88
C VAL A 51 1.77 -16.47 -7.68
N GLU A 52 2.17 -17.73 -7.75
CA GLU A 52 1.31 -18.85 -7.40
C GLU A 52 0.77 -18.70 -5.96
N LYS A 53 -0.43 -19.22 -5.69
CA LYS A 53 -1.06 -19.29 -4.35
C LYS A 53 -0.12 -19.74 -3.22
N GLY A 54 0.85 -20.60 -3.52
CA GLY A 54 1.84 -21.11 -2.56
C GLY A 54 3.01 -20.18 -2.26
N GLY A 55 3.18 -19.08 -3.01
CA GLY A 55 4.27 -18.11 -2.86
C GLY A 55 5.61 -18.54 -3.47
N LYS A 56 5.71 -19.79 -3.95
CA LYS A 56 6.97 -20.41 -4.35
C LYS A 56 7.45 -20.04 -5.75
N GLU A 57 6.54 -19.72 -6.65
CA GLU A 57 6.86 -19.51 -8.07
C GLU A 57 6.19 -18.25 -8.61
N ILE A 58 6.95 -17.49 -9.41
CA ILE A 58 6.42 -16.45 -10.27
C ILE A 58 5.90 -17.10 -11.55
N MET A 59 4.57 -17.13 -11.71
CA MET A 59 3.91 -17.75 -12.86
C MET A 59 4.13 -16.94 -14.14
N TRP A 60 4.08 -15.61 -14.03
CA TRP A 60 4.45 -14.68 -15.10
C TRP A 60 4.75 -13.29 -14.54
N SER A 61 5.42 -12.47 -15.34
CA SER A 61 5.67 -11.05 -15.01
C SER A 61 5.58 -10.15 -16.23
N PHE A 62 5.22 -8.89 -15.99
CA PHE A 62 5.44 -7.76 -16.89
C PHE A 62 6.58 -6.93 -16.32
N PRO A 63 7.84 -7.23 -16.68
CA PRO A 63 8.97 -6.53 -16.13
C PRO A 63 9.07 -5.11 -16.68
N ASN A 64 9.46 -4.18 -15.82
CA ASN A 64 9.94 -2.87 -16.21
C ASN A 64 11.47 -2.89 -16.26
N GLU A 65 12.04 -2.60 -17.43
CA GLU A 65 13.49 -2.54 -17.63
C GLU A 65 14.16 -1.35 -16.93
N TYR A 66 13.39 -0.33 -16.54
CA TYR A 66 13.89 0.93 -16.00
C TYR A 66 13.31 1.28 -14.62
N PRO A 67 13.46 0.42 -13.59
CA PRO A 67 12.85 0.66 -12.27
C PRO A 67 13.35 1.95 -11.59
N LYS A 68 14.57 2.40 -11.92
CA LYS A 68 15.15 3.65 -11.40
C LYS A 68 14.45 4.92 -11.92
N LYS A 69 13.68 4.83 -13.00
CA LYS A 69 12.88 5.94 -13.55
C LYS A 69 11.49 6.03 -12.91
N MET A 70 11.13 5.08 -12.05
CA MET A 70 9.78 4.97 -11.50
C MET A 70 9.71 5.63 -10.13
N SER A 71 8.64 6.38 -9.88
CA SER A 71 8.32 6.87 -8.55
C SER A 71 7.78 5.75 -7.65
N ALA A 72 7.60 6.06 -6.37
CA ALA A 72 7.01 5.14 -5.40
C ALA A 72 5.51 4.85 -5.69
N TYR A 73 4.95 3.90 -4.94
CA TYR A 73 3.52 3.60 -4.86
C TYR A 73 2.91 2.97 -6.11
N ALA A 74 3.60 2.01 -6.74
CA ALA A 74 2.97 1.14 -7.74
C ALA A 74 1.73 0.46 -7.13
N GLN A 75 0.59 0.50 -7.83
CA GLN A 75 -0.69 -0.01 -7.35
C GLN A 75 -1.13 -1.24 -8.14
N VAL A 76 -1.67 -2.25 -7.47
CA VAL A 76 -2.43 -3.33 -8.09
C VAL A 76 -3.74 -3.57 -7.35
N SER A 77 -4.82 -3.75 -8.12
CA SER A 77 -6.14 -4.12 -7.63
C SER A 77 -6.74 -5.22 -8.51
N PHE A 78 -7.52 -6.11 -7.91
CA PHE A 78 -8.29 -7.13 -8.61
C PHE A 78 -9.78 -6.79 -8.56
N HIS A 79 -10.46 -6.87 -9.71
CA HIS A 79 -11.91 -6.75 -9.77
C HIS A 79 -12.45 -7.48 -11.00
N ALA A 80 -13.49 -8.31 -10.81
CA ALA A 80 -14.21 -9.01 -11.88
C ALA A 80 -13.29 -9.65 -12.94
N ASN A 81 -12.34 -10.48 -12.49
CA ASN A 81 -11.40 -11.24 -13.34
C ASN A 81 -10.45 -10.38 -14.18
N LYS A 82 -10.20 -9.15 -13.71
CA LYS A 82 -9.24 -8.22 -14.29
C LYS A 82 -8.29 -7.71 -13.22
N ILE A 83 -7.06 -7.44 -13.66
CA ILE A 83 -6.00 -6.86 -12.85
C ILE A 83 -5.76 -5.44 -13.30
N PHE A 84 -5.93 -4.50 -12.38
CA PHE A 84 -5.74 -3.08 -12.58
C PHE A 84 -4.38 -2.72 -12.01
N HIS A 85 -3.48 -2.22 -12.85
CA HIS A 85 -2.10 -1.94 -12.48
C HIS A 85 -1.74 -0.50 -12.81
N ILE A 86 -1.14 0.20 -11.85
CA ILE A 86 -0.65 1.57 -12.02
C ILE A 86 0.83 1.64 -11.68
N GLN A 87 1.58 2.29 -12.55
CA GLN A 87 3.00 2.57 -12.37
C GLN A 87 3.31 4.04 -12.69
N ASN A 88 4.06 4.70 -11.81
CA ASN A 88 4.35 6.12 -11.89
C ASN A 88 5.73 6.37 -12.50
N GLU A 89 5.82 7.18 -13.56
CA GLU A 89 7.10 7.63 -14.11
C GLU A 89 7.53 8.95 -13.46
N ASP A 90 8.78 9.01 -13.00
CA ASP A 90 9.23 10.04 -12.07
C ASP A 90 9.48 11.41 -12.72
N LYS A 91 9.93 11.44 -13.97
CA LYS A 91 10.34 12.68 -14.64
C LYS A 91 9.20 13.39 -15.35
N THR A 92 8.28 12.62 -15.91
CA THR A 92 7.11 13.11 -16.64
C THR A 92 5.97 13.44 -15.69
N GLY A 93 5.97 12.87 -14.48
CA GLY A 93 4.87 13.03 -13.53
C GLY A 93 3.60 12.30 -13.96
N LEU A 94 3.67 11.41 -14.96
CA LEU A 94 2.53 10.64 -15.45
C LEU A 94 2.47 9.25 -14.80
N SER A 95 1.26 8.73 -14.66
CA SER A 95 1.03 7.34 -14.27
C SER A 95 0.54 6.52 -15.46
N GLU A 96 1.22 5.43 -15.76
CA GLU A 96 0.72 4.39 -16.67
C GLU A 96 -0.38 3.60 -15.97
N PHE A 97 -1.53 3.46 -16.62
CA PHE A 97 -2.66 2.68 -16.13
C PHE A 97 -3.04 1.60 -17.12
N LYS A 98 -2.87 0.35 -16.69
CA LYS A 98 -3.07 -0.84 -17.51
C LYS A 98 -4.06 -1.79 -16.86
N ILE A 99 -4.88 -2.44 -17.68
CA ILE A 99 -5.81 -3.49 -17.25
C ILE A 99 -5.44 -4.77 -17.97
N TYR A 100 -5.30 -5.86 -17.23
CA TYR A 100 -4.93 -7.17 -17.75
C TYR A 100 -6.01 -8.22 -17.48
N SER A 101 -6.07 -9.24 -18.35
CA SER A 101 -6.74 -10.50 -18.06
C SER A 101 -5.92 -11.31 -17.04
N LEU A 102 -6.52 -12.33 -16.42
CA LEU A 102 -5.79 -13.24 -15.52
C LEU A 102 -4.71 -14.08 -16.23
N ALA A 103 -4.80 -14.20 -17.56
CA ALA A 103 -3.81 -14.83 -18.42
C ALA A 103 -2.65 -13.88 -18.81
N GLY A 104 -2.77 -12.58 -18.49
CA GLY A 104 -1.77 -11.56 -18.81
C GLY A 104 -2.05 -10.77 -20.08
N ASP A 105 -3.19 -10.96 -20.75
CA ASP A 105 -3.49 -10.17 -21.95
C ASP A 105 -3.75 -8.71 -21.56
N LEU A 106 -3.12 -7.77 -22.25
CA LEU A 106 -3.38 -6.34 -22.07
C LEU A 106 -4.75 -5.99 -22.67
N LEU A 107 -5.69 -5.61 -21.82
CA LEU A 107 -7.07 -5.25 -22.19
C LEU A 107 -7.26 -3.74 -22.36
N HIS A 108 -6.48 -2.94 -21.65
CA HIS A 108 -6.54 -1.47 -21.67
C HIS A 108 -5.18 -0.88 -21.34
N ASP A 109 -4.84 0.23 -21.99
CA ASP A 109 -3.63 1.01 -21.74
C ASP A 109 -3.94 2.50 -21.89
N SER A 110 -3.57 3.28 -20.88
CA SER A 110 -3.80 4.73 -20.82
C SER A 110 -2.83 5.40 -19.86
N PHE A 111 -2.80 6.73 -19.91
CA PHE A 111 -2.03 7.54 -18.98
C PHE A 111 -2.96 8.40 -18.11
N ILE A 112 -2.58 8.54 -16.85
CA ILE A 112 -3.21 9.44 -15.88
C ILE A 112 -2.22 10.56 -15.61
N ASP A 113 -2.68 11.81 -15.70
CA ASP A 113 -1.89 12.98 -15.34
C ASP A 113 -1.66 13.04 -13.82
N GLY A 114 -0.43 13.32 -13.40
CA GLY A 114 0.00 13.24 -12.00
C GLY A 114 0.32 11.81 -11.54
N ARG A 115 1.08 11.72 -10.44
CA ARG A 115 1.53 10.44 -9.87
C ARG A 115 0.50 9.86 -8.92
N VAL A 116 -0.06 8.70 -9.22
CA VAL A 116 -1.04 8.03 -8.37
C VAL A 116 -0.37 7.52 -7.10
N MET A 117 -1.03 7.69 -5.96
CA MET A 117 -0.54 7.25 -4.66
C MET A 117 -1.29 6.04 -4.13
N SER A 118 -2.60 5.95 -4.35
CA SER A 118 -3.42 4.83 -3.88
C SER A 118 -4.61 4.62 -4.80
N LEU A 119 -5.04 3.36 -4.96
CA LEU A 119 -6.18 2.94 -5.79
C LEU A 119 -7.02 1.92 -5.00
N ALA A 120 -8.35 2.04 -5.05
CA ALA A 120 -9.26 0.98 -4.62
C ALA A 120 -10.43 0.83 -5.60
N ILE A 121 -11.00 -0.37 -5.67
CA ILE A 121 -12.15 -0.69 -6.54
C ILE A 121 -13.19 -1.42 -5.72
N ASN A 122 -14.43 -0.90 -5.68
CA ASN A 122 -15.50 -1.50 -4.87
C ASN A 122 -16.21 -2.65 -5.60
N GLY A 123 -17.14 -3.31 -4.90
CA GLY A 123 -17.92 -4.42 -5.45
C GLY A 123 -18.76 -4.05 -6.67
N ARG A 124 -19.05 -2.76 -6.86
CA ARG A 124 -19.82 -2.23 -8.00
C ARG A 124 -18.95 -1.81 -9.19
N GLY A 125 -17.63 -1.93 -9.08
CA GLY A 125 -16.70 -1.52 -10.13
C GLY A 125 -16.49 -0.01 -10.20
N GLU A 126 -16.79 0.72 -9.12
CA GLU A 126 -16.35 2.12 -8.96
C GLU A 126 -14.90 2.12 -8.50
N MET A 127 -14.07 2.91 -9.15
CA MET A 127 -12.63 3.05 -8.86
C MET A 127 -12.39 4.39 -8.17
N PHE A 128 -11.54 4.38 -7.15
CA PHE A 128 -11.18 5.57 -6.38
C PHE A 128 -9.68 5.70 -6.30
N MET A 129 -9.14 6.89 -6.57
CA MET A 129 -7.70 7.11 -6.50
C MET A 129 -7.32 8.44 -5.86
N THR A 130 -6.12 8.48 -5.30
CA THR A 130 -5.44 9.69 -4.81
C THR A 130 -4.14 9.89 -5.57
N LYS A 131 -3.65 11.13 -5.61
CA LYS A 131 -2.38 11.48 -6.25
C LYS A 131 -1.39 12.06 -5.23
N GLN A 132 -0.11 11.91 -5.51
CA GLN A 132 0.96 12.55 -4.74
C GLN A 132 0.82 14.07 -4.86
N ALA A 133 1.18 14.78 -3.79
CA ALA A 133 1.18 16.24 -3.79
C ALA A 133 2.33 16.76 -4.66
N GLU A 134 2.01 17.71 -5.54
CA GLU A 134 3.01 18.42 -6.34
C GLU A 134 3.32 19.81 -5.76
N GLU A 135 4.46 20.39 -6.14
CA GLU A 135 4.89 21.70 -5.65
C GLU A 135 3.88 22.79 -6.06
N GLY A 136 3.46 23.61 -5.08
CA GLY A 136 2.50 24.69 -5.30
C GLY A 136 1.03 24.25 -5.43
N GLN A 137 0.72 22.98 -5.15
CA GLN A 137 -0.65 22.49 -5.10
C GLN A 137 -1.29 22.76 -3.73
N ASP A 138 -2.47 23.39 -3.73
CA ASP A 138 -3.23 23.69 -2.51
C ASP A 138 -4.51 22.85 -2.38
N GLU A 139 -5.11 22.38 -3.49
CA GLU A 139 -6.31 21.55 -3.49
C GLU A 139 -5.97 20.09 -3.80
N PHE A 140 -6.47 19.17 -2.98
CA PHE A 140 -6.25 17.73 -3.14
C PHE A 140 -7.57 17.00 -3.31
N PHE A 141 -7.59 16.01 -4.19
CA PHE A 141 -8.81 15.33 -4.59
C PHE A 141 -8.72 13.82 -4.36
N ILE A 142 -9.85 13.22 -4.01
CA ILE A 142 -10.10 11.81 -4.32
C ILE A 142 -10.83 11.80 -5.66
N PHE A 143 -10.25 11.15 -6.66
CA PHE A 143 -10.87 10.97 -7.96
C PHE A 143 -11.68 9.69 -7.99
N THR A 144 -12.74 9.67 -8.80
CA THR A 144 -13.58 8.50 -9.02
C THR A 144 -13.88 8.27 -10.50
N THR A 145 -14.04 7.02 -10.89
CA THR A 145 -14.56 6.61 -12.20
C THR A 145 -15.12 5.19 -12.11
N THR A 146 -15.42 4.53 -13.24
CA THR A 146 -15.83 3.13 -13.26
C THR A 146 -14.91 2.28 -14.12
N VAL A 147 -14.86 0.97 -13.83
CA VAL A 147 -14.08 -0.02 -14.60
C VAL A 147 -14.49 -0.09 -16.08
N ASP A 148 -15.70 0.36 -16.42
CA ASP A 148 -16.21 0.43 -17.80
C ASP A 148 -15.75 1.69 -18.55
N LYS A 149 -15.36 2.75 -17.83
CA LYS A 149 -14.87 4.02 -18.39
C LYS A 149 -13.55 4.44 -17.73
N PRO A 150 -12.49 3.64 -17.84
CA PRO A 150 -11.21 3.81 -17.11
C PRO A 150 -10.38 5.07 -17.48
N THR A 151 -10.96 6.05 -18.17
CA THR A 151 -10.32 7.29 -18.61
C THR A 151 -11.06 8.55 -18.18
N GLY A 152 -12.31 8.45 -17.70
CA GLY A 152 -13.14 9.59 -17.32
C GLY A 152 -13.14 9.80 -15.81
N TRP A 153 -12.06 10.38 -15.27
CA TRP A 153 -11.90 10.61 -13.83
C TRP A 153 -12.62 11.89 -13.39
N ASP A 154 -13.62 11.73 -12.53
CA ASP A 154 -14.36 12.80 -11.87
C ASP A 154 -13.81 13.06 -10.47
N GLU A 155 -14.13 14.21 -9.90
CA GLU A 155 -13.84 14.52 -8.50
C GLU A 155 -14.94 13.94 -7.59
N LEU A 156 -14.51 13.15 -6.60
CA LEU A 156 -15.40 12.67 -5.54
C LEU A 156 -15.50 13.69 -4.41
N VAL A 157 -14.35 14.07 -3.84
CA VAL A 157 -14.21 15.06 -2.77
C VAL A 157 -12.90 15.82 -2.94
N VAL A 158 -12.88 17.05 -2.42
CA VAL A 158 -11.72 17.95 -2.36
C VAL A 158 -11.39 18.29 -0.90
N LEU A 159 -10.11 18.49 -0.61
CA LEU A 159 -9.62 19.00 0.67
C LEU A 159 -8.42 19.93 0.47
N ASP A 160 -8.50 21.11 1.07
CA ASP A 160 -7.45 22.12 0.97
C ASP A 160 -6.29 21.81 1.93
N GLU A 161 -5.07 22.09 1.47
CA GLU A 161 -3.78 22.04 2.18
C GLU A 161 -3.40 20.67 2.75
N LYS A 162 -4.22 19.64 2.51
CA LYS A 162 -4.08 18.31 3.12
C LYS A 162 -4.18 17.20 2.08
N PRO A 163 -3.05 16.78 1.49
CA PRO A 163 -2.99 15.66 0.57
C PRO A 163 -3.58 14.37 1.15
N PHE A 164 -4.20 13.58 0.27
CA PHE A 164 -4.64 12.23 0.58
C PHE A 164 -3.52 11.23 0.28
N GLN A 165 -3.21 10.35 1.24
CA GLN A 165 -2.10 9.40 1.15
C GLN A 165 -2.56 7.97 0.85
N ALA A 166 -2.93 7.21 1.88
CA ALA A 166 -3.43 5.86 1.76
C ALA A 166 -4.96 5.85 1.82
N LEU A 167 -5.61 5.13 0.91
CA LEU A 167 -7.07 4.95 0.91
C LEU A 167 -7.42 3.46 0.93
N ALA A 168 -8.57 3.13 1.51
CA ALA A 168 -9.13 1.80 1.48
C ALA A 168 -10.64 1.83 1.56
N LEU A 169 -11.28 0.82 0.96
CA LEU A 169 -12.71 0.61 1.12
C LEU A 169 -13.00 0.04 2.51
N TYR A 170 -13.99 0.62 3.16
CA TYR A 170 -14.61 0.02 4.35
C TYR A 170 -15.82 -0.82 3.93
N ASP A 171 -16.63 -0.28 3.02
CA ASP A 171 -17.69 -1.00 2.32
C ASP A 171 -17.85 -0.37 0.93
N ASP A 172 -18.88 -0.77 0.18
CA ASP A 172 -19.08 -0.23 -1.17
C ASP A 172 -19.46 1.26 -1.17
N ASP A 173 -19.93 1.81 -0.05
CA ASP A 173 -20.42 3.19 0.08
C ASP A 173 -19.49 4.10 0.91
N THR A 174 -18.46 3.52 1.52
CA THR A 174 -17.59 4.20 2.48
C THR A 174 -16.11 3.93 2.22
N ILE A 175 -15.32 5.00 2.12
CA ILE A 175 -13.85 4.94 2.06
C ILE A 175 -13.29 5.46 3.38
N ILE A 176 -12.21 4.83 3.85
CA ILE A 176 -11.30 5.43 4.83
C ILE A 176 -10.05 5.92 4.12
N VAL A 177 -9.60 7.12 4.47
CA VAL A 177 -8.43 7.75 3.86
C VAL A 177 -7.56 8.44 4.90
N ALA A 178 -6.25 8.35 4.72
CA ALA A 178 -5.30 9.16 5.47
C ALA A 178 -5.05 10.50 4.77
N THR A 179 -5.00 11.56 5.55
CA THR A 179 -4.61 12.91 5.12
C THR A 179 -3.38 13.37 5.88
N VAL A 180 -2.58 14.25 5.30
CA VAL A 180 -1.33 14.76 5.87
C VAL A 180 -1.24 16.27 5.69
N THR A 181 -0.56 17.01 6.57
CA THR A 181 -0.31 18.45 6.35
C THR A 181 0.92 18.70 5.49
N LEU A 182 0.89 19.75 4.66
CA LEU A 182 2.05 20.25 3.93
C LEU A 182 3.02 21.07 4.82
N PRO A 183 4.32 21.13 4.48
CA PRO A 183 5.02 20.24 3.56
C PRO A 183 5.11 18.81 4.12
N ILE A 184 5.12 17.79 3.26
CA ILE A 184 5.18 16.38 3.68
C ILE A 184 6.60 16.02 4.15
N ASN A 185 6.79 15.90 5.46
CA ASN A 185 8.05 15.53 6.12
C ASN A 185 7.80 14.91 7.50
N MET A 186 8.86 14.62 8.26
CA MET A 186 8.75 13.91 9.55
C MET A 186 7.91 14.61 10.64
N TYR A 187 7.54 15.88 10.45
CA TYR A 187 6.73 16.68 11.36
C TYR A 187 5.31 16.93 10.84
N SER A 188 4.96 16.38 9.67
CA SER A 188 3.61 16.50 9.12
C SER A 188 2.61 15.79 10.00
N LYS A 189 1.41 16.36 10.14
CA LYS A 189 0.35 15.79 10.96
C LYS A 189 -0.57 14.94 10.12
N GLU A 190 -0.56 13.64 10.34
CA GLU A 190 -1.50 12.72 9.70
C GLU A 190 -2.81 12.58 10.50
N SER A 191 -3.90 12.39 9.77
CA SER A 191 -5.21 12.09 10.33
C SER A 191 -6.00 11.19 9.39
N LEU A 192 -6.80 10.29 9.94
CA LEU A 192 -7.75 9.47 9.20
C LEU A 192 -9.08 10.21 9.01
N ARG A 193 -9.77 9.92 7.91
CA ARG A 193 -11.08 10.48 7.58
C ARG A 193 -11.95 9.43 6.91
N TRP A 194 -13.25 9.56 7.12
CA TRP A 194 -14.27 8.83 6.39
C TRP A 194 -14.72 9.65 5.18
N VAL A 195 -14.98 8.96 4.08
CA VAL A 195 -15.61 9.52 2.88
C VAL A 195 -16.89 8.74 2.64
N ASP A 196 -18.02 9.44 2.62
CA ASP A 196 -19.29 8.92 2.13
C ASP A 196 -19.32 9.12 0.62
N ILE A 197 -19.26 8.01 -0.12
CA ILE A 197 -19.18 8.02 -1.60
C ILE A 197 -20.44 8.64 -2.19
N LYS A 198 -21.61 8.21 -1.72
CA LYS A 198 -22.91 8.61 -2.28
C LYS A 198 -23.19 10.08 -2.08
N ASN A 199 -22.93 10.58 -0.87
CA ASN A 199 -23.18 11.98 -0.52
C ASN A 199 -22.01 12.90 -0.86
N LYS A 200 -20.88 12.35 -1.34
CA LYS A 200 -19.63 13.10 -1.62
C LYS A 200 -19.18 13.93 -0.43
N LYS A 201 -19.18 13.33 0.76
CA LYS A 201 -18.88 14.02 2.03
C LYS A 201 -17.66 13.45 2.70
N LEU A 202 -16.78 14.34 3.11
CA LEU A 202 -15.60 14.04 3.91
C LEU A 202 -15.88 14.36 5.39
N SER A 203 -15.52 13.45 6.29
CA SER A 203 -15.62 13.70 7.74
C SER A 203 -14.53 14.65 8.23
N ALA A 204 -14.70 15.12 9.47
CA ALA A 204 -13.57 15.65 10.23
C ALA A 204 -12.46 14.58 10.38
N GLY A 205 -11.22 15.05 10.52
CA GLY A 205 -10.08 14.18 10.79
C GLY A 205 -10.16 13.61 12.20
N PHE A 206 -9.90 12.33 12.34
CA PHE A 206 -9.67 11.62 13.59
C PHE A 206 -8.27 10.99 13.58
N SER A 207 -7.84 10.44 14.71
CA SER A 207 -6.44 10.06 15.02
C SER A 207 -5.50 11.22 15.31
N SER A 208 -4.39 10.91 15.98
CA SER A 208 -3.29 11.84 16.26
C SER A 208 -2.03 11.41 15.51
N HIS A 209 -1.20 12.39 15.16
CA HIS A 209 0.13 12.15 14.60
C HIS A 209 1.09 11.69 15.69
N GLY A 210 1.93 10.71 15.37
CA GLY A 210 3.05 10.32 16.21
C GLY A 210 3.34 8.82 16.18
N LYS A 211 4.25 8.40 17.05
CA LYS A 211 4.83 7.05 17.07
C LYS A 211 4.38 6.22 18.26
N GLU A 212 3.48 6.74 19.10
CA GLU A 212 2.93 6.03 20.25
C GLU A 212 1.63 5.29 19.88
N LYS A 213 1.20 4.36 20.74
CA LYS A 213 -0.03 3.58 20.51
C LYS A 213 -1.23 4.49 20.32
N GLY A 214 -1.98 4.26 19.25
CA GLY A 214 -3.13 5.08 18.85
C GLY A 214 -2.77 6.33 18.05
N GLU A 215 -1.48 6.60 17.85
CA GLU A 215 -0.98 7.61 16.93
C GLU A 215 -0.53 6.97 15.61
N ILE A 216 -0.59 7.75 14.54
CA ILE A 216 -0.26 7.32 13.18
C ILE A 216 0.93 8.14 12.67
N TYR A 217 1.90 7.46 12.04
CA TYR A 217 3.08 8.08 11.45
C TYR A 217 3.32 7.57 10.02
N PHE A 218 3.04 8.39 9.01
CA PHE A 218 3.08 8.03 7.59
C PHE A 218 2.37 6.69 7.28
N PRO A 219 1.04 6.67 7.27
CA PRO A 219 0.29 5.45 6.97
C PRO A 219 0.65 4.94 5.58
N ARG A 220 1.05 3.67 5.52
CA ARG A 220 1.46 2.97 4.29
C ARG A 220 0.29 2.25 3.63
N ALA A 221 -0.54 1.61 4.44
CA ALA A 221 -1.71 0.88 3.97
C ALA A 221 -2.80 0.85 5.05
N ILE A 222 -4.05 0.76 4.60
CA ILE A 222 -5.23 0.66 5.45
C ILE A 222 -6.07 -0.51 4.92
N ARG A 223 -6.67 -1.33 5.80
CA ARG A 223 -7.63 -2.37 5.43
C ARG A 223 -8.75 -2.45 6.47
N ARG A 224 -9.96 -2.82 6.05
CA ARG A 224 -11.02 -3.19 6.99
C ARG A 224 -10.71 -4.55 7.61
N ILE A 225 -10.90 -4.68 8.92
CA ILE A 225 -10.81 -5.94 9.66
C ILE A 225 -12.05 -6.10 10.54
N GLY A 226 -12.94 -7.02 10.18
CA GLY A 226 -14.25 -7.11 10.84
C GLY A 226 -15.03 -5.80 10.71
N GLU A 227 -15.42 -5.19 11.82
CA GLU A 227 -16.10 -3.88 11.86
C GLU A 227 -15.13 -2.70 12.03
N ASP A 228 -13.85 -2.98 12.17
CA ASP A 228 -12.79 -2.01 12.50
C ASP A 228 -11.87 -1.78 11.29
N VAL A 229 -10.87 -0.91 11.46
CA VAL A 229 -9.84 -0.64 10.47
C VAL A 229 -8.45 -0.94 11.01
N LEU A 230 -7.65 -1.62 10.21
CA LEU A 230 -6.24 -1.90 10.47
C LEU A 230 -5.37 -0.96 9.65
N VAL A 231 -4.46 -0.25 10.32
CA VAL A 231 -3.52 0.68 9.71
C VAL A 231 -2.11 0.15 9.89
N LEU A 232 -1.39 0.01 8.78
CA LEU A 232 0.06 -0.15 8.76
C LEU A 232 0.67 1.24 8.56
N ASP A 233 1.57 1.64 9.44
CA ASP A 233 2.31 2.89 9.34
C ASP A 233 3.82 2.66 9.14
N LYS A 234 4.57 3.75 8.89
CA LYS A 234 5.99 3.67 8.55
C LYS A 234 6.87 3.16 9.70
N THR A 235 6.35 3.11 10.93
CA THR A 235 7.08 2.49 12.05
C THR A 235 6.91 0.98 12.10
N GLY A 236 6.19 0.37 11.15
CA GLY A 236 5.98 -1.09 11.08
C GLY A 236 4.85 -1.60 11.97
N ARG A 237 4.08 -0.71 12.61
CA ARG A 237 2.99 -1.08 13.51
C ARG A 237 1.71 -1.32 12.73
N PHE A 238 1.00 -2.40 13.08
CA PHE A 238 -0.35 -2.72 12.63
C PHE A 238 -1.33 -2.39 13.75
N GLN A 239 -2.01 -1.25 13.64
CA GLN A 239 -2.88 -0.73 14.70
C GLN A 239 -4.35 -0.77 14.28
N THR A 240 -5.22 -1.25 15.17
CA THR A 240 -6.66 -1.31 14.92
C THR A 240 -7.35 -0.09 15.52
N PHE A 241 -8.27 0.51 14.77
CA PHE A 241 -9.12 1.61 15.20
C PHE A 241 -10.59 1.27 14.93
N ASP A 242 -11.48 1.68 15.83
CA ASP A 242 -12.91 1.54 15.60
C ASP A 242 -13.43 2.57 14.57
N ARG A 243 -14.72 2.47 14.22
CA ARG A 243 -15.37 3.41 13.29
C ARG A 243 -15.38 4.86 13.78
N ASN A 244 -15.25 5.10 15.08
CA ASN A 244 -15.18 6.44 15.66
C ASN A 244 -13.74 6.98 15.71
N GLY A 245 -12.76 6.20 15.22
CA GLY A 245 -11.36 6.57 15.25
C GLY A 245 -10.65 6.32 16.57
N LYS A 246 -11.29 5.56 17.49
CA LYS A 246 -10.68 5.20 18.75
C LYS A 246 -9.73 4.03 18.55
N TYR A 247 -8.50 4.17 19.04
CA TYR A 247 -7.54 3.08 19.09
C TYR A 247 -8.07 1.91 19.93
N ILE A 248 -7.93 0.70 19.38
CA ILE A 248 -8.31 -0.56 20.02
C ILE A 248 -7.07 -1.28 20.52
N GLU A 249 -6.20 -1.71 19.60
CA GLU A 249 -5.03 -2.52 19.92
C GLU A 249 -3.94 -2.51 18.83
N LEU A 250 -2.76 -2.98 19.21
CA LEU A 250 -1.65 -3.30 18.30
C LEU A 250 -1.79 -4.78 17.93
N LYS A 251 -1.97 -5.06 16.63
CA LYS A 251 -2.14 -6.41 16.09
C LYS A 251 -0.81 -7.06 15.72
N ALA A 252 0.19 -6.29 15.33
CA ALA A 252 1.53 -6.78 15.05
C ALA A 252 2.51 -5.59 14.95
N GLU A 253 3.81 -5.88 15.05
CA GLU A 253 4.88 -4.93 14.76
C GLU A 253 6.02 -5.62 14.01
N VAL A 254 6.31 -5.11 12.82
CA VAL A 254 7.53 -5.44 12.06
C VAL A 254 8.51 -4.29 12.21
N ASP A 255 9.73 -4.46 11.71
CA ASP A 255 10.71 -3.39 11.79
C ASP A 255 10.30 -2.16 10.98
N ALA A 256 10.59 -1.00 11.56
CA ALA A 256 10.28 0.28 10.93
C ALA A 256 10.89 0.36 9.52
N TYR A 257 10.18 1.04 8.62
CA TYR A 257 10.59 1.28 7.23
C TYR A 257 10.63 0.06 6.29
N LEU A 258 10.49 -1.18 6.77
CA LEU A 258 10.53 -2.36 5.89
C LEU A 258 9.21 -2.58 5.13
N ALA A 259 8.08 -2.44 5.80
CA ALA A 259 6.78 -2.74 5.22
C ALA A 259 6.21 -1.56 4.40
N ASN A 260 5.83 -1.84 3.16
CA ASN A 260 5.25 -0.86 2.23
C ASN A 260 3.74 -1.01 2.02
N GLY A 261 3.20 -2.21 2.22
CA GLY A 261 1.79 -2.51 2.04
C GLY A 261 1.45 -3.90 2.56
N PHE A 262 0.15 -4.22 2.65
CA PHE A 262 -0.29 -5.54 3.07
C PHE A 262 -1.68 -5.86 2.51
N GLU A 263 -2.02 -7.14 2.54
CA GLU A 263 -3.39 -7.65 2.40
C GLU A 263 -3.71 -8.60 3.55
N LEU A 264 -4.98 -8.59 3.97
CA LEU A 264 -5.48 -9.55 4.94
C LEU A 264 -5.66 -10.90 4.25
N ILE A 265 -5.19 -11.95 4.91
CA ILE A 265 -5.41 -13.34 4.49
C ILE A 265 -6.18 -14.08 5.61
N GLU A 266 -6.55 -15.33 5.36
CA GLU A 266 -7.32 -16.15 6.31
C GLU A 266 -6.60 -16.26 7.68
N ASP A 267 -7.37 -16.50 8.75
CA ASP A 267 -6.86 -16.83 10.10
C ASP A 267 -6.04 -15.74 10.83
N ASN A 268 -6.52 -14.50 10.89
CA ASN A 268 -5.83 -13.39 11.60
C ASN A 268 -4.38 -13.23 11.11
N GLN A 269 -4.15 -13.33 9.81
CA GLN A 269 -2.85 -13.11 9.21
C GLN A 269 -2.90 -11.97 8.20
N ALA A 270 -1.76 -11.33 8.00
CA ALA A 270 -1.54 -10.42 6.89
C ALA A 270 -0.36 -10.92 6.05
N LEU A 271 -0.49 -10.81 4.73
CA LEU A 271 0.65 -10.92 3.83
C LEU A 271 1.21 -9.51 3.62
N VAL A 272 2.46 -9.30 3.99
CA VAL A 272 3.11 -7.99 3.99
C VAL A 272 4.12 -7.92 2.88
N VAL A 273 4.15 -6.75 2.24
CA VAL A 273 5.10 -6.40 1.20
C VAL A 273 6.27 -5.68 1.85
N CYS A 274 7.46 -6.27 1.75
CA CYS A 274 8.67 -5.80 2.41
C CYS A 274 9.74 -5.38 1.40
N SER A 275 10.46 -4.31 1.73
CA SER A 275 11.65 -3.87 1.01
C SER A 275 12.60 -3.21 2.00
N GLY A 276 13.87 -3.58 1.98
CA GLY A 276 14.82 -3.07 2.96
C GLY A 276 16.28 -3.33 2.61
N ILE A 277 17.14 -2.74 3.44
CA ILE A 277 18.56 -3.03 3.45
C ILE A 277 18.81 -3.97 4.64
N VAL A 278 19.33 -5.16 4.35
CA VAL A 278 19.54 -6.26 5.31
C VAL A 278 20.94 -6.88 5.11
N TYR A 279 21.40 -7.70 6.04
CA TYR A 279 22.63 -8.48 6.00
C TYR A 279 22.32 -9.87 5.44
N ASP A 280 23.12 -10.32 4.49
CA ASP A 280 23.07 -11.68 3.98
C ASP A 280 23.78 -12.68 4.93
N GLU A 281 23.89 -13.94 4.51
CA GLU A 281 24.60 -15.00 5.24
C GLU A 281 26.09 -14.70 5.50
N ASN A 282 26.71 -13.83 4.68
CA ASN A 282 28.10 -13.40 4.78
C ASN A 282 28.27 -12.12 5.61
N LYS A 283 27.18 -11.58 6.18
CA LYS A 283 27.12 -10.29 6.87
C LYS A 283 27.44 -9.09 5.95
N GLU A 284 27.18 -9.24 4.66
CA GLU A 284 27.22 -8.14 3.70
C GLU A 284 25.86 -7.48 3.58
N THR A 285 25.87 -6.16 3.43
CA THR A 285 24.64 -5.38 3.27
C THR A 285 24.09 -5.52 1.85
N VAL A 286 22.85 -5.99 1.74
CA VAL A 286 22.12 -6.20 0.48
C VAL A 286 20.76 -5.49 0.51
N CYS A 287 20.30 -5.03 -0.66
CA CYS A 287 18.92 -4.60 -0.82
C CYS A 287 18.06 -5.83 -1.10
N ASP A 288 16.99 -6.00 -0.34
CA ASP A 288 16.11 -7.15 -0.47
C ASP A 288 14.63 -6.76 -0.51
N ASP A 289 13.87 -7.52 -1.29
CA ASP A 289 12.45 -7.37 -1.56
C ASP A 289 11.78 -8.74 -1.40
N TRP A 290 10.74 -8.82 -0.57
CA TRP A 290 10.07 -10.08 -0.29
C TRP A 290 8.63 -9.88 0.18
N LEU A 291 7.92 -11.00 0.28
CA LEU A 291 6.63 -11.10 0.94
C LEU A 291 6.77 -11.94 2.20
N GLU A 292 6.16 -11.52 3.29
CA GLU A 292 6.19 -12.27 4.56
C GLU A 292 4.79 -12.33 5.17
N LYS A 293 4.42 -13.51 5.68
CA LYS A 293 3.18 -13.68 6.44
C LYS A 293 3.44 -13.28 7.88
N ILE A 294 2.59 -12.42 8.41
CA ILE A 294 2.60 -12.04 9.82
C ILE A 294 1.31 -12.48 10.49
N THR A 295 1.40 -12.82 11.78
CA THR A 295 0.22 -13.13 12.60
C THR A 295 -0.24 -11.85 13.29
N LEU A 296 -1.55 -11.60 13.30
CA LEU A 296 -2.19 -10.41 13.86
C LEU A 296 -2.69 -10.69 15.30
N ASN A 297 -1.78 -11.10 16.19
CA ASN A 297 -2.07 -11.50 17.58
C ASN A 297 -1.32 -10.65 18.64
N GLY A 298 -0.76 -9.52 18.24
CA GLY A 298 0.10 -8.66 19.05
C GLY A 298 1.59 -9.01 18.97
N SER A 299 1.98 -9.97 18.11
CA SER A 299 3.39 -10.37 17.93
C SER A 299 4.26 -9.24 17.40
N THR A 300 5.52 -9.24 17.81
CA THR A 300 6.54 -8.35 17.25
C THR A 300 7.67 -9.18 16.65
N TRP A 301 8.24 -8.78 15.51
CA TRP A 301 9.42 -9.45 14.96
C TRP A 301 10.59 -9.48 15.96
N LYS A 302 10.64 -8.48 16.84
CA LYS A 302 11.59 -8.41 17.95
C LYS A 302 11.41 -9.56 18.95
N SER A 303 10.17 -9.97 19.24
CA SER A 303 9.89 -11.08 20.16
C SER A 303 10.13 -12.47 19.55
N GLU A 304 10.21 -12.58 18.22
CA GLU A 304 10.47 -13.84 17.50
C GLU A 304 11.97 -14.17 17.36
N ARG A 305 12.85 -13.38 18.00
CA ARG A 305 14.32 -13.56 18.00
C ARG A 305 14.82 -14.72 18.89
N GLY A 306 13.92 -15.41 19.58
CA GLY A 306 14.22 -16.45 20.58
C GLY A 306 14.22 -17.86 20.04
#